data_AF-A0A852VX38-F1
#
_entry.id   AF-A0A852VX38-F1
#
_cell.length_a   1.000
_cell.length_b   1.000
_cell.length_c   1.000
_cell.angle_alpha   90.00
_cell.angle_beta   90.00
_cell.angle_gamma   90.00
#
_symmetry.space_group_name_H-M   'P 1'
#
loop_
_entity.id
_entity.type
_entity.pdbx_description
1 polymer ?
#
loop_
_entity_poly.entity_id
_entity_poly.type
_entity_poly.pdbx_seq_one_letter_code
_entity_poly.pdbx_strand_id
1 'polypeptide(L)'
;MGALRPRLTLLATALVAAVAALLLWLGWMLVGAVVAGTPALPGTVFVGGVAVPAETARDAVAAAARAEVLRAGLIAFPLVVAAGAVTSWVLVGRVLYPLRRVVETTSRLSASSLDERVALAGARGEVAELAAAVDAMLDRLQAAFDAQSRFVANAGHELRTPLAVLRTEIDVTLQDPDADAEELRRMAGVVREAGRRCDELVSGLLLLARTEAGGAMPGSDRVPVDLAALVAAELAAVTGDVAVRGLVVRTDPRPATTRGNEPLLRRMVANLLENAVRHNRDGGWIEVGCGTGTPGPGVVLRVASSGPELAPDRVAELFEPFRRGPVARTAHTRGSGLGLSIVRSVTTAHGGAVHAEAVPGGGLEVHVALPDDSTAPEPSGGAPVIAR
;
A
#
# COMPACT_ATOMS: atom_id res chain seq x y z
N MET A 1 -6.93 22.67 15.78
CA MET A 1 -5.57 23.27 15.76
C MET A 1 -5.51 24.81 15.84
N GLY A 2 -6.63 25.55 15.71
CA GLY A 2 -6.63 27.03 15.81
C GLY A 2 -6.07 27.59 17.13
N ALA A 3 -6.20 26.86 18.24
CA ALA A 3 -5.71 27.26 19.55
C ALA A 3 -4.22 26.94 19.82
N LEU A 4 -3.52 26.17 18.98
CA LEU A 4 -2.14 25.73 19.27
C LEU A 4 -1.11 26.85 19.12
N ARG A 5 -1.23 27.65 18.05
CA ARG A 5 -0.35 28.80 17.79
C ARG A 5 -0.39 29.85 18.92
N PRO A 6 -1.57 30.33 19.37
CA PRO A 6 -1.62 31.28 20.48
C PRO A 6 -1.13 30.66 21.79
N ARG A 7 -1.44 29.39 22.08
CA ARG A 7 -0.95 28.70 23.30
C ARG A 7 0.57 28.57 23.34
N LEU A 8 1.21 28.13 22.25
CA LEU A 8 2.66 27.99 22.18
C LEU A 8 3.36 29.35 22.22
N THR A 9 2.80 30.37 21.56
CA THR A 9 3.35 31.74 21.62
C THR A 9 3.23 32.29 23.04
N LEU A 10 2.10 32.09 23.72
CA LEU A 10 1.90 32.51 25.10
C LEU A 10 2.87 31.80 26.05
N LEU A 11 3.05 30.49 25.92
CA LEU A 11 4.01 29.73 26.75
C LEU A 11 5.45 30.20 26.53
N ALA A 12 5.87 30.38 25.28
CA ALA A 12 7.22 30.87 24.96
C ALA A 12 7.43 32.31 25.46
N THR A 13 6.43 33.18 25.30
CA THR A 13 6.49 34.57 25.79
C THR A 13 6.50 34.61 27.32
N ALA A 14 5.72 33.77 27.98
CA ALA A 14 5.72 33.64 29.45
C ALA A 14 7.07 33.14 29.96
N LEU A 15 7.71 32.19 29.27
CA LEU A 15 9.05 31.73 29.60
C LEU A 15 10.08 32.86 29.45
N VAL A 16 10.05 33.62 28.36
CA VAL A 16 10.92 34.78 28.15
C VAL A 16 10.71 35.83 29.24
N ALA A 17 9.45 36.11 29.60
CA ALA A 17 9.12 37.04 30.67
C ALA A 17 9.64 36.55 32.03
N ALA A 18 9.49 35.26 32.34
CA ALA A 18 10.01 34.68 33.58
C ALA A 18 11.54 34.76 33.65
N VAL A 19 12.24 34.44 32.56
CA VAL A 19 13.71 34.56 32.47
C VAL A 19 14.15 36.02 32.58
N ALA A 20 13.47 36.96 31.91
CA ALA A 20 13.79 38.38 31.99
C ALA A 20 13.57 38.94 33.41
N ALA A 21 12.48 38.55 34.08
CA ALA A 21 12.21 38.93 35.46
C ALA A 21 13.25 38.35 36.42
N LEU A 22 13.67 37.10 36.21
CA LEU A 22 14.73 36.46 37.00
C LEU A 22 16.07 37.18 36.83
N LEU A 23 16.44 37.55 35.60
CA LEU A 23 17.67 38.30 35.32
C LEU A 23 17.64 39.70 35.93
N LEU A 24 16.49 40.37 35.89
CA LEU A 24 16.31 41.68 36.52
C LEU A 24 16.41 41.59 38.04
N TRP A 25 15.78 40.57 38.65
CA TRP A 25 15.89 40.29 40.08
C TRP A 25 17.33 39.96 40.49
N LEU A 26 18.02 39.13 39.71
CA LEU A 26 19.43 38.78 39.93
C LEU A 26 20.33 40.01 39.83
N GLY A 27 20.13 40.87 38.83
CA GLY A 27 20.89 42.11 38.68
C GLY A 27 20.66 43.07 39.84
N TRP A 28 19.41 43.21 40.28
CA TRP A 28 19.05 44.01 41.45
C TRP A 28 19.71 43.48 42.75
N MET A 29 19.70 42.16 42.94
CA MET A 29 20.38 41.51 44.07
C MET A 29 21.90 41.70 44.00
N LEU A 30 22.51 41.50 42.82
CA LEU A 30 23.96 41.60 42.62
C LEU A 30 24.47 43.01 42.92
N VAL A 31 23.78 44.05 42.43
CA VAL A 31 24.13 45.45 42.77
C VAL A 31 24.07 45.67 44.27
N GLY A 32 23.05 45.13 44.95
CA GLY A 32 22.99 45.16 46.41
C GLY A 32 24.17 44.47 47.09
N ALA A 33 24.55 43.28 46.62
CA ALA A 33 25.64 42.48 47.16
C ALA A 33 27.01 43.13 46.92
N VAL A 34 27.25 43.70 45.73
CA VAL A 34 28.49 44.42 45.38
C VAL A 34 28.66 45.65 46.28
N VAL A 35 27.59 46.43 46.48
CA VAL A 35 27.64 47.60 47.37
C VAL A 35 27.77 47.18 48.84
N ALA A 36 27.23 46.02 49.25
CA ALA A 36 27.43 45.45 50.60
C ALA A 36 28.84 44.83 50.80
N GLY A 37 29.55 44.50 49.72
CA GLY A 37 30.92 44.00 49.75
C GLY A 37 32.01 45.07 49.81
N THR A 38 31.67 46.35 49.57
CA THR A 38 32.67 47.43 49.67
C THR A 38 33.10 47.66 51.14
N PRO A 39 34.39 47.88 51.42
CA PRO A 39 34.86 48.10 52.79
C PRO A 39 34.24 49.37 53.38
N ALA A 40 33.74 49.27 54.62
CA ALA A 40 33.20 50.41 55.35
C ALA A 40 34.35 51.36 55.72
N LEU A 41 34.33 52.58 55.19
CA LEU A 41 35.26 53.63 55.60
C LEU A 41 34.79 54.20 56.94
N PRO A 42 35.61 54.18 58.00
CA PRO A 42 35.25 54.81 59.27
C PRO A 42 35.26 56.34 59.12
N GLY A 43 34.19 57.02 59.59
CA GLY A 43 34.13 58.48 59.69
C GLY A 43 33.01 59.15 58.89
N THR A 44 33.14 60.46 58.71
CA THR A 44 32.23 61.31 57.92
C THR A 44 32.79 61.55 56.52
N VAL A 45 31.94 61.41 55.51
CA VAL A 45 32.26 61.72 54.11
C VAL A 45 31.57 63.03 53.74
N PHE A 46 32.26 63.90 53.01
CA PHE A 46 31.69 65.15 52.51
C PHE A 46 31.07 64.92 51.13
N VAL A 47 29.76 65.06 51.02
CA VAL A 47 29.02 65.00 49.76
C VAL A 47 28.41 66.39 49.51
N GLY A 48 28.86 67.07 48.45
CA GLY A 48 28.37 68.42 48.13
C GLY A 48 28.61 69.48 49.24
N GLY A 49 29.65 69.31 50.05
CA GLY A 49 29.99 70.22 51.17
C GLY A 49 29.30 69.91 52.50
N VAL A 50 28.46 68.87 52.58
CA VAL A 50 27.78 68.44 53.81
C VAL A 50 28.45 67.18 54.37
N ALA A 51 28.74 67.16 55.68
CA ALA A 51 29.30 66.00 56.37
C ALA A 51 28.20 64.96 56.66
N VAL A 52 28.32 63.78 56.07
CA VAL A 52 27.36 62.68 56.23
C VAL A 52 28.10 61.44 56.75
N PRO A 53 27.51 60.64 57.66
CA PRO A 53 28.11 59.37 58.06
C PRO A 53 28.36 58.48 56.84
N ALA A 54 29.53 57.83 56.78
CA ALA A 54 29.89 56.96 55.66
C ALA A 54 28.89 55.83 55.40
N GLU A 55 28.24 55.31 56.45
CA GLU A 55 27.17 54.30 56.34
C GLU A 55 25.94 54.85 55.60
N THR A 56 25.48 56.06 55.96
CA THR A 56 24.32 56.69 55.33
C THR A 56 24.61 57.04 53.86
N ALA A 57 25.83 57.47 53.54
CA ALA A 57 26.26 57.72 52.17
C ALA A 57 26.29 56.43 51.34
N ARG A 58 26.74 55.31 51.93
CA ARG A 58 26.76 53.99 51.28
C ARG A 58 25.37 53.44 51.02
N ASP A 59 24.46 53.55 51.98
CA ASP A 59 23.06 53.15 51.82
C ASP A 59 22.35 53.97 50.75
N ALA A 60 22.62 55.28 50.68
CA ALA A 60 22.10 56.15 49.63
C ALA A 60 22.62 55.76 48.23
N VAL A 61 23.91 55.42 48.11
CA VAL A 61 24.51 54.92 46.86
C VAL A 61 23.92 53.56 46.47
N ALA A 62 23.72 52.64 47.43
CA ALA A 62 23.07 51.36 47.19
C ALA A 62 21.62 51.53 46.70
N ALA A 63 20.87 52.42 47.34
CA ALA A 63 19.49 52.73 46.97
C ALA A 63 19.42 53.39 45.58
N ALA A 64 20.31 54.34 45.28
CA ALA A 64 20.38 54.97 43.96
C ALA A 64 20.76 53.97 42.86
N ALA A 65 21.75 53.11 43.09
CA ALA A 65 22.16 52.08 42.13
C ALA A 65 21.04 51.05 41.87
N ARG A 66 20.34 50.60 42.91
CA ARG A 66 19.17 49.71 42.77
C ARG A 66 18.01 50.39 42.05
N ALA A 67 17.74 51.67 42.34
CA ALA A 67 16.71 52.44 41.65
C ALA A 67 17.02 52.59 40.15
N GLU A 68 18.30 52.77 39.80
CA GLU A 68 18.72 52.86 38.40
C GLU A 68 18.55 51.52 37.66
N VAL A 69 18.89 50.39 38.31
CA VAL A 69 18.60 49.05 37.77
C VAL A 69 17.10 48.85 37.53
N LEU A 70 16.25 49.30 38.46
CA LEU A 70 14.79 49.19 38.31
C LEU A 70 14.26 50.09 37.19
N ARG A 71 14.78 51.32 37.03
CA ARG A 71 14.40 52.23 35.92
C ARG A 71 14.81 51.67 34.57
N ALA A 72 16.06 51.25 34.44
CA ALA A 72 16.55 50.58 33.22
C ALA A 72 15.74 49.32 32.94
N GLY A 73 15.42 48.55 33.99
CA GLY A 73 14.57 47.37 33.94
C GLY A 73 13.14 47.65 33.49
N LEU A 74 12.52 48.76 33.90
CA LEU A 74 11.16 49.16 33.51
C LEU A 74 11.03 49.34 31.99
N ILE A 75 12.11 49.73 31.32
CA ILE A 75 12.17 49.93 29.86
C ILE A 75 12.65 48.65 29.17
N ALA A 76 13.70 48.01 29.68
CA ALA A 76 14.28 46.82 29.07
C ALA A 76 13.35 45.60 29.11
N PHE A 77 12.64 45.39 30.23
CA PHE A 77 11.73 44.26 30.40
C PHE A 77 10.61 44.20 29.34
N PRO A 78 9.79 45.25 29.13
CA PRO A 78 8.73 45.20 28.12
C PRO A 78 9.30 45.07 26.70
N LEU A 79 10.47 45.66 26.40
CA LEU A 79 11.13 45.51 25.10
C LEU A 79 11.55 44.06 24.84
N VAL A 80 12.16 43.39 25.82
CA VAL A 80 12.56 41.97 25.71
C VAL A 80 11.34 41.07 25.58
N VAL A 81 10.29 41.31 26.37
CA VAL A 81 9.04 40.53 26.29
C VAL A 81 8.37 40.73 24.93
N ALA A 82 8.28 41.96 24.42
CA ALA A 82 7.73 42.26 23.11
C ALA A 82 8.54 41.60 21.99
N ALA A 83 9.87 41.69 22.04
CA ALA A 83 10.75 41.02 21.08
C ALA A 83 10.55 39.51 21.10
N GLY A 84 10.52 38.90 22.30
CA GLY A 84 10.27 37.47 22.52
C GLY A 84 8.92 37.01 21.98
N ALA A 85 7.87 37.81 22.16
CA ALA A 85 6.53 37.54 21.63
C ALA A 85 6.52 37.55 20.10
N VAL A 86 7.14 38.56 19.48
CA VAL A 86 7.24 38.67 18.02
C VAL A 86 8.03 37.50 17.43
N THR A 87 9.22 37.19 17.99
CA THR A 87 10.04 36.07 17.51
C THR A 87 9.31 34.74 17.68
N SER A 88 8.65 34.51 18.82
CA SER A 88 7.88 33.28 19.07
C SER A 88 6.72 33.15 18.09
N TRP A 89 5.98 34.23 17.84
CA TRP A 89 4.84 34.25 16.91
C TRP A 89 5.24 33.91 15.47
N VAL A 90 6.39 34.43 15.03
CA VAL A 90 6.96 34.18 13.70
C VAL A 90 7.47 32.73 13.60
N LEU A 91 8.26 32.27 14.58
CA LEU A 91 8.85 30.94 14.57
C LEU A 91 7.78 29.84 14.63
N VAL A 92 6.84 29.94 15.57
CA VAL A 92 5.71 29.01 15.73
C VAL A 92 4.81 29.04 14.48
N GLY A 93 4.58 30.23 13.91
CA GLY A 93 3.85 30.38 12.65
C GLY A 93 4.51 29.61 11.51
N ARG A 94 5.84 29.73 11.38
CA ARG A 94 6.62 29.08 10.32
C ARG A 94 6.67 27.56 10.46
N VAL A 95 6.74 27.04 11.70
CA VAL A 95 6.77 25.59 11.97
C VAL A 95 5.39 24.94 11.81
N LEU A 96 4.32 25.61 12.25
CA LEU A 96 2.96 25.05 12.19
C LEU A 96 2.27 25.24 10.84
N TYR A 97 2.72 26.16 9.99
CA TYR A 97 2.08 26.43 8.69
C TYR A 97 2.12 25.20 7.75
N PRO A 98 3.27 24.52 7.55
CA PRO A 98 3.32 23.30 6.74
C PRO A 98 2.40 22.19 7.23
N LEU A 99 2.30 21.97 8.55
CA LEU A 99 1.43 20.95 9.14
C LEU A 99 -0.05 21.19 8.84
N ARG A 100 -0.48 22.46 8.80
CA ARG A 100 -1.86 22.80 8.42
C ARG A 100 -2.14 22.42 6.97
N ARG A 101 -1.19 22.66 6.06
CA ARG A 101 -1.34 22.24 4.65
C ARG A 101 -1.46 20.73 4.52
N VAL A 102 -0.66 19.94 5.24
CA VAL A 102 -0.80 18.47 5.26
C VAL A 102 -2.22 18.09 5.70
N VAL A 103 -2.67 18.58 6.86
CA VAL A 103 -3.99 18.25 7.41
C VAL A 103 -5.11 18.68 6.48
N GLU A 104 -5.00 19.86 5.86
CA GLU A 104 -6.01 20.39 4.95
C GLU A 104 -6.09 19.55 3.67
N THR A 105 -4.95 19.26 3.02
CA THR A 105 -4.91 18.37 1.85
C THR A 105 -5.46 17.00 2.19
N THR A 106 -5.02 16.39 3.31
CA THR A 106 -5.52 15.07 3.73
C THR A 106 -7.02 15.09 4.03
N SER A 107 -7.55 16.17 4.61
CA SER A 107 -8.98 16.31 4.92
C SER A 107 -9.87 16.50 3.69
N ARG A 108 -9.30 16.90 2.55
CA ARG A 108 -10.00 17.07 1.27
C ARG A 108 -9.87 15.87 0.35
N LEU A 109 -9.13 14.84 0.76
CA LEU A 109 -9.01 13.61 0.00
C LEU A 109 -10.34 12.89 -0.05
N SER A 110 -10.77 12.59 -1.26
CA SER A 110 -11.92 11.78 -1.60
C SER A 110 -11.51 10.82 -2.70
N ALA A 111 -12.32 9.79 -2.98
CA ALA A 111 -12.05 8.85 -4.08
C ALA A 111 -11.86 9.55 -5.45
N SER A 112 -12.34 10.79 -5.60
CA SER A 112 -12.21 11.59 -6.83
C SER A 112 -11.10 12.66 -6.80
N SER A 113 -10.35 12.81 -5.70
CA SER A 113 -9.31 13.84 -5.53
C SER A 113 -7.96 13.26 -5.09
N LEU A 114 -7.73 11.97 -5.34
CA LEU A 114 -6.49 11.27 -5.01
C LEU A 114 -5.29 11.69 -5.87
N ASP A 115 -5.48 12.49 -6.92
CA ASP A 115 -4.41 13.11 -7.71
C ASP A 115 -3.76 14.32 -7.01
N GLU A 116 -4.39 14.87 -5.96
CA GLU A 116 -3.82 15.96 -5.20
C GLU A 116 -2.62 15.46 -4.38
N ARG A 117 -1.53 16.23 -4.36
CA ARG A 117 -0.34 15.94 -3.55
C ARG A 117 -0.14 17.03 -2.51
N VAL A 118 0.43 16.65 -1.38
CA VAL A 118 0.77 17.57 -0.30
C VAL A 118 1.85 18.54 -0.76
N ALA A 119 2.82 18.06 -1.56
CA ALA A 119 3.79 18.85 -2.33
C ALA A 119 4.31 20.10 -1.60
N LEU A 120 4.85 19.89 -0.38
CA LEU A 120 5.32 20.97 0.48
C LEU A 120 6.69 21.50 0.01
N ALA A 121 6.67 22.39 -0.99
CA ALA A 121 7.87 23.09 -1.45
C ALA A 121 8.51 23.88 -0.29
N GLY A 122 9.76 23.51 0.06
CA GLY A 122 10.56 24.20 1.07
C GLY A 122 10.36 23.74 2.52
N ALA A 123 9.61 22.65 2.77
CA ALA A 123 9.64 21.98 4.08
C ALA A 123 11.02 21.35 4.32
N ARG A 124 11.48 21.35 5.58
CA ARG A 124 12.76 20.77 6.01
C ARG A 124 12.55 19.94 7.27
N GLY A 125 13.41 18.97 7.49
CA GLY A 125 13.35 18.07 8.65
C GLY A 125 12.14 17.14 8.61
N GLU A 126 11.61 16.83 9.79
CA GLU A 126 10.58 15.83 10.07
C GLU A 126 9.27 16.09 9.31
N VAL A 127 8.99 17.36 9.03
CA VAL A 127 7.79 17.77 8.27
C VAL A 127 7.90 17.37 6.80
N ALA A 128 9.09 17.42 6.22
CA ALA A 128 9.31 17.00 4.83
C ALA A 128 9.20 15.47 4.71
N GLU A 129 9.73 14.73 5.69
CA GLU A 129 9.59 13.27 5.77
C GLU A 129 8.12 12.85 5.90
N LEU A 130 7.36 13.52 6.77
CA LEU A 130 5.92 13.27 6.90
C LEU A 130 5.18 13.54 5.58
N ALA A 131 5.49 14.63 4.90
CA ALA A 131 4.87 14.97 3.61
C ALA A 131 5.16 13.90 2.55
N ALA A 132 6.42 13.47 2.45
CA ALA A 132 6.83 12.42 1.51
C ALA A 132 6.16 11.06 1.83
N ALA A 133 6.04 10.71 3.12
CA ALA A 133 5.35 9.50 3.54
C ALA A 133 3.85 9.53 3.18
N VAL A 134 3.20 10.69 3.36
CA VAL A 134 1.80 10.90 2.95
C VAL A 134 1.66 10.80 1.44
N ASP A 135 2.50 11.49 0.67
CA ASP A 135 2.45 11.43 -0.80
C ASP A 135 2.67 9.99 -1.32
N ALA A 136 3.62 9.24 -0.75
CA ALA A 136 3.82 7.83 -1.11
C ALA A 136 2.62 6.93 -0.76
N MET A 137 1.91 7.23 0.33
CA MET A 137 0.64 6.55 0.66
C MET A 137 -0.45 6.89 -0.37
N LEU A 138 -0.54 8.16 -0.80
CA LEU A 138 -1.49 8.59 -1.85
C LEU A 138 -1.19 7.94 -3.19
N ASP A 139 0.08 7.82 -3.58
CA ASP A 139 0.48 7.13 -4.80
C ASP A 139 0.01 5.66 -4.80
N ARG A 140 0.20 4.95 -3.68
CA ARG A 140 -0.27 3.57 -3.53
C ARG A 140 -1.79 3.47 -3.60
N LEU A 141 -2.50 4.41 -2.99
CA LEU A 141 -3.96 4.43 -2.98
C LEU A 141 -4.51 4.75 -4.37
N GLN A 142 -3.97 5.75 -5.06
CA GLN A 142 -4.31 6.08 -6.44
C GLN A 142 -4.09 4.87 -7.36
N ALA A 143 -2.92 4.23 -7.29
CA ALA A 143 -2.63 3.04 -8.09
C ALA A 143 -3.63 1.90 -7.85
N ALA A 144 -4.03 1.68 -6.60
CA ALA A 144 -5.04 0.68 -6.25
C ALA A 144 -6.43 1.03 -6.80
N PHE A 145 -6.87 2.28 -6.68
CA PHE A 145 -8.15 2.75 -7.24
C PHE A 145 -8.18 2.70 -8.77
N ASP A 146 -7.07 3.06 -9.44
CA ASP A 146 -6.95 2.98 -10.89
C ASP A 146 -6.96 1.53 -11.39
N ALA A 147 -6.32 0.62 -10.65
CA ALA A 147 -6.38 -0.81 -10.94
C ALA A 147 -7.82 -1.35 -10.77
N GLN A 148 -8.49 -1.00 -9.68
CA GLN A 148 -9.88 -1.40 -9.41
C GLN A 148 -10.85 -0.83 -10.46
N SER A 149 -10.71 0.44 -10.83
CA SER A 149 -11.57 1.08 -11.83
C SER A 149 -11.40 0.44 -13.21
N ARG A 150 -10.14 0.17 -13.62
CA ARG A 150 -9.85 -0.58 -14.85
C ARG A 150 -10.41 -2.00 -14.80
N PHE A 151 -10.30 -2.68 -13.66
CA PHE A 151 -10.86 -4.01 -13.46
C PHE A 151 -12.38 -4.02 -13.65
N VAL A 152 -13.12 -3.10 -13.01
CA VAL A 152 -14.58 -2.99 -13.14
C VAL A 152 -14.99 -2.65 -14.58
N ALA A 153 -14.29 -1.71 -15.22
CA ALA A 153 -14.57 -1.34 -16.60
C ALA A 153 -14.37 -2.51 -17.57
N ASN A 154 -13.26 -3.24 -17.43
CA ASN A 154 -12.95 -4.41 -18.26
C ASN A 154 -13.93 -5.57 -17.99
N ALA A 155 -14.31 -5.82 -16.73
CA ALA A 155 -15.32 -6.80 -16.37
C ALA A 155 -16.67 -6.49 -17.05
N GLY A 156 -17.11 -5.23 -16.98
CA GLY A 156 -18.34 -4.78 -17.63
C GLY A 156 -18.28 -4.91 -19.15
N HIS A 157 -17.12 -4.67 -19.77
CA HIS A 157 -16.94 -4.85 -21.21
C HIS A 157 -16.98 -6.33 -21.61
N GLU A 158 -16.21 -7.18 -20.94
CA GLU A 158 -16.12 -8.62 -21.23
C GLU A 158 -17.43 -9.36 -20.95
N LEU A 159 -18.28 -8.89 -20.03
CA LEU A 159 -19.63 -9.41 -19.82
C LEU A 159 -20.63 -8.93 -20.88
N ARG A 160 -20.50 -7.70 -21.37
CA ARG A 160 -21.43 -7.14 -22.37
C ARG A 160 -21.37 -7.89 -23.69
N THR A 161 -20.19 -8.35 -24.11
CA THR A 161 -20.01 -9.08 -25.38
C THR A 161 -20.81 -10.39 -25.45
N PRO A 162 -20.65 -11.37 -24.54
CA PRO A 162 -21.44 -12.60 -24.57
C PRO A 162 -22.93 -12.34 -24.35
N LEU A 163 -23.31 -11.35 -23.53
CA LEU A 163 -24.72 -10.94 -23.38
C LEU A 163 -25.31 -10.37 -24.67
N ALA A 164 -24.54 -9.60 -25.44
CA ALA A 164 -24.97 -9.11 -26.73
C ALA A 164 -25.15 -10.25 -27.74
N VAL A 165 -24.21 -11.21 -27.78
CA VAL A 165 -24.34 -12.41 -28.63
C VAL A 165 -25.58 -13.22 -28.25
N LEU A 166 -25.79 -13.49 -26.96
CA LEU A 166 -26.99 -14.17 -26.44
C LEU A 166 -28.26 -13.50 -26.95
N ARG A 167 -28.36 -12.18 -26.76
CA ARG A 167 -29.55 -11.42 -27.15
C ARG A 167 -29.73 -11.40 -28.67
N THR A 168 -28.67 -11.14 -29.43
CA THR A 168 -28.74 -11.08 -30.90
C THR A 168 -29.15 -12.42 -31.51
N GLU A 169 -28.57 -13.55 -31.06
CA GLU A 169 -28.93 -14.87 -31.58
C GLU A 169 -30.40 -15.21 -31.28
N ILE A 170 -30.87 -14.89 -30.08
CA ILE A 170 -32.28 -15.09 -29.70
C ILE A 170 -33.19 -14.19 -30.54
N ASP A 171 -32.89 -12.89 -30.62
CA ASP A 171 -33.74 -11.92 -31.33
C ASP A 171 -33.81 -12.20 -32.83
N VAL A 172 -32.68 -12.52 -33.48
CA VAL A 172 -32.62 -12.82 -34.92
C VAL A 172 -33.37 -14.11 -35.25
N THR A 173 -33.13 -15.18 -34.49
CA THR A 173 -33.76 -16.48 -34.78
C THR A 173 -35.26 -16.45 -34.50
N LEU A 174 -35.71 -15.73 -33.47
CA LEU A 174 -37.14 -15.61 -33.15
C LEU A 174 -37.89 -14.62 -34.05
N GLN A 175 -37.18 -13.71 -34.74
CA GLN A 175 -37.78 -12.80 -35.72
C GLN A 175 -38.01 -13.43 -37.09
N ASP A 176 -37.34 -14.54 -37.40
CA ASP A 176 -37.55 -15.28 -38.64
C ASP A 176 -38.77 -16.22 -38.51
N PRO A 177 -39.89 -15.91 -39.20
CA PRO A 177 -41.10 -16.73 -39.13
C PRO A 177 -40.96 -18.10 -39.81
N ASP A 178 -39.93 -18.29 -40.64
CA ASP A 178 -39.67 -19.53 -41.38
C ASP A 178 -38.54 -20.35 -40.73
N ALA A 179 -38.06 -19.95 -39.55
CA ALA A 179 -36.95 -20.60 -38.87
C ALA A 179 -37.16 -22.10 -38.65
N ASP A 180 -36.22 -22.92 -39.12
CA ASP A 180 -36.34 -24.37 -39.04
C ASP A 180 -35.78 -24.95 -37.72
N ALA A 181 -36.00 -26.24 -37.50
CA ALA A 181 -35.52 -26.93 -36.31
C ALA A 181 -33.98 -26.99 -36.22
N GLU A 182 -33.26 -26.85 -37.33
CA GLU A 182 -31.80 -26.83 -37.34
C GLU A 182 -31.27 -25.46 -36.88
N GLU A 183 -31.89 -24.37 -37.33
CA GLU A 183 -31.62 -23.00 -36.90
C GLU A 183 -31.85 -22.81 -35.40
N LEU A 184 -32.98 -23.30 -34.89
CA LEU A 184 -33.25 -23.28 -33.45
C LEU A 184 -32.20 -24.06 -32.65
N ARG A 185 -31.70 -25.18 -33.17
CA ARG A 185 -30.62 -25.94 -32.52
C ARG A 185 -29.27 -25.21 -32.60
N ARG A 186 -28.97 -24.55 -33.72
CA ARG A 186 -27.78 -23.69 -33.86
C ARG A 186 -27.82 -22.54 -32.86
N MET A 187 -28.93 -21.79 -32.81
CA MET A 187 -29.16 -20.74 -31.81
C MET A 187 -28.97 -21.28 -30.39
N ALA A 188 -29.62 -22.40 -30.04
CA ALA A 188 -29.47 -23.00 -28.72
C ALA A 188 -28.00 -23.39 -28.40
N GLY A 189 -27.25 -23.82 -29.42
CA GLY A 189 -25.81 -24.07 -29.31
C GLY A 189 -25.00 -22.80 -28.99
N VAL A 190 -25.23 -21.72 -29.73
CA VAL A 190 -24.54 -20.43 -29.51
C VAL A 190 -24.92 -19.83 -28.16
N VAL A 191 -26.20 -19.85 -27.81
CA VAL A 191 -26.71 -19.38 -26.51
C VAL A 191 -26.09 -20.16 -25.36
N ARG A 192 -26.04 -21.49 -25.44
CA ARG A 192 -25.40 -22.32 -24.41
C ARG A 192 -23.92 -21.97 -24.22
N GLU A 193 -23.18 -21.76 -25.32
CA GLU A 193 -21.77 -21.42 -25.24
C GLU A 193 -21.53 -20.01 -24.67
N ALA A 194 -22.35 -19.03 -25.08
CA ALA A 194 -22.26 -17.68 -24.55
C ALA A 194 -22.65 -17.60 -23.06
N GLY A 195 -23.66 -18.37 -22.63
CA GLY A 195 -24.02 -18.53 -21.21
C GLY A 195 -22.88 -19.15 -20.39
N ARG A 196 -22.28 -20.23 -20.90
CA ARG A 196 -21.09 -20.86 -20.28
C ARG A 196 -19.95 -19.87 -20.11
N ARG A 197 -19.72 -19.00 -21.09
CA ARG A 197 -18.70 -17.93 -21.01
C ARG A 197 -19.02 -16.88 -19.95
N CYS A 198 -20.29 -16.51 -19.77
CA CYS A 198 -20.71 -15.63 -18.67
C CYS A 198 -20.44 -16.29 -17.31
N ASP A 199 -20.78 -17.57 -17.14
CA ASP A 199 -20.55 -18.29 -15.89
C ASP A 199 -19.06 -18.40 -15.54
N GLU A 200 -18.21 -18.68 -16.54
CA GLU A 200 -16.75 -18.69 -16.37
C GLU A 200 -16.20 -17.34 -15.94
N LEU A 201 -16.67 -16.25 -16.56
CA LEU A 201 -16.30 -14.88 -16.22
C LEU A 201 -16.70 -14.55 -14.78
N VAL A 202 -17.97 -14.72 -14.43
CA VAL A 202 -18.48 -14.40 -13.09
C VAL A 202 -17.77 -15.23 -12.03
N SER A 203 -17.59 -16.53 -12.28
CA SER A 203 -16.88 -17.43 -11.36
C SER A 203 -15.42 -17.00 -11.17
N GLY A 204 -14.74 -16.60 -12.25
CA GLY A 204 -13.38 -16.05 -12.19
C GLY A 204 -13.29 -14.73 -11.41
N LEU A 205 -14.26 -13.83 -11.56
CA LEU A 205 -14.31 -12.56 -10.84
C LEU A 205 -14.59 -12.75 -9.35
N LEU A 206 -15.54 -13.62 -8.98
CA LEU A 206 -15.84 -13.94 -7.58
C LEU A 206 -14.65 -14.60 -6.90
N LEU A 207 -13.92 -15.45 -7.62
CA LEU A 207 -12.69 -16.07 -7.13
C LEU A 207 -11.64 -15.02 -6.80
N LEU A 208 -11.34 -14.13 -7.76
CA LEU A 208 -10.38 -13.03 -7.58
C LEU A 208 -10.78 -12.12 -6.41
N ALA A 209 -12.05 -11.72 -6.33
CA ALA A 209 -12.54 -10.86 -5.26
C ALA A 209 -12.36 -11.52 -3.88
N ARG A 210 -12.59 -12.83 -3.76
CA ARG A 210 -12.40 -13.57 -2.50
C ARG A 210 -10.93 -13.68 -2.12
N THR A 211 -10.05 -13.97 -3.07
CA THR A 211 -8.62 -14.16 -2.79
C THR A 211 -7.87 -12.85 -2.59
N GLU A 212 -8.33 -11.74 -3.17
CA GLU A 212 -7.76 -10.39 -2.93
C GLU A 212 -8.25 -9.73 -1.63
N ALA A 213 -9.54 -9.90 -1.28
CA ALA A 213 -10.11 -9.29 -0.07
C ALA A 213 -9.69 -9.98 1.24
N GLY A 214 -9.27 -11.25 1.17
CA GLY A 214 -9.11 -12.11 2.35
C GLY A 214 -7.78 -12.03 3.10
N GLY A 215 -6.73 -11.41 2.54
CA GLY A 215 -5.37 -11.62 3.06
C GLY A 215 -5.03 -13.13 3.09
N ALA A 216 -4.00 -13.54 3.84
CA ALA A 216 -3.67 -14.96 3.98
C ALA A 216 -4.91 -15.76 4.46
N MET A 217 -5.31 -16.77 3.69
CA MET A 217 -6.49 -17.60 3.99
C MET A 217 -6.44 -18.12 5.44
N PRO A 218 -7.56 -18.04 6.21
CA PRO A 218 -7.63 -18.57 7.57
C PRO A 218 -7.12 -20.00 7.63
N GLY A 219 -6.29 -20.31 8.64
CA GLY A 219 -5.64 -21.62 8.77
C GLY A 219 -6.62 -22.80 8.88
N SER A 220 -7.88 -22.56 9.25
CA SER A 220 -8.94 -23.58 9.39
C SER A 220 -9.28 -24.29 8.09
N ASP A 221 -9.06 -23.65 6.94
CA ASP A 221 -9.45 -24.16 5.62
C ASP A 221 -8.26 -24.79 4.87
N ARG A 222 -7.11 -24.92 5.53
CA ARG A 222 -5.87 -25.47 4.95
C ARG A 222 -5.71 -26.94 5.28
N VAL A 223 -6.03 -27.78 4.30
CA VAL A 223 -5.78 -29.23 4.33
C VAL A 223 -4.52 -29.58 3.54
N PRO A 224 -3.85 -30.71 3.83
CA PRO A 224 -2.80 -31.23 2.96
C PRO A 224 -3.37 -31.57 1.57
N VAL A 225 -2.75 -31.04 0.52
CA VAL A 225 -3.15 -31.22 -0.88
C VAL A 225 -1.93 -31.61 -1.69
N ASP A 226 -2.01 -32.75 -2.37
CA ASP A 226 -0.98 -33.20 -3.31
C ASP A 226 -1.20 -32.57 -4.70
N LEU A 227 -0.29 -31.69 -5.11
CA LEU A 227 -0.34 -31.05 -6.42
C LEU A 227 -0.18 -32.04 -7.56
N ALA A 228 0.54 -33.15 -7.37
CA ALA A 228 0.70 -34.17 -8.41
C ALA A 228 -0.64 -34.84 -8.74
N ALA A 229 -1.44 -35.14 -7.71
CA ALA A 229 -2.78 -35.68 -7.87
C ALA A 229 -3.73 -34.70 -8.58
N LEU A 230 -3.68 -33.41 -8.22
CA LEU A 230 -4.47 -32.38 -8.91
C LEU A 230 -4.07 -32.23 -10.39
N VAL A 231 -2.76 -32.22 -10.68
CA VAL A 231 -2.26 -32.16 -12.06
C VAL A 231 -2.77 -33.34 -12.87
N ALA A 232 -2.73 -34.57 -12.33
CA ALA A 232 -3.22 -35.74 -13.03
C ALA A 232 -4.73 -35.64 -13.34
N ALA A 233 -5.54 -35.20 -12.37
CA ALA A 233 -6.99 -35.04 -12.54
C ALA A 233 -7.35 -33.97 -13.58
N GLU A 234 -6.71 -32.80 -13.49
CA GLU A 234 -7.01 -31.68 -14.41
C GLU A 234 -6.42 -31.92 -15.81
N LEU A 235 -5.31 -32.67 -15.92
CA LEU A 235 -4.79 -33.09 -17.22
C LEU A 235 -5.76 -34.03 -17.93
N ALA A 236 -6.40 -34.94 -17.20
CA ALA A 236 -7.45 -35.81 -17.74
C ALA A 236 -8.60 -34.99 -18.33
N ALA A 237 -9.00 -33.89 -17.66
CA ALA A 237 -10.07 -33.00 -18.12
C ALA A 237 -9.77 -32.29 -19.45
N VAL A 238 -8.49 -32.01 -19.76
CA VAL A 238 -8.09 -31.33 -21.01
C VAL A 238 -7.62 -32.30 -22.11
N THR A 239 -7.65 -33.62 -21.87
CA THR A 239 -7.15 -34.63 -22.82
C THR A 239 -7.84 -34.58 -24.18
N GLY A 240 -9.14 -34.27 -24.21
CA GLY A 240 -9.89 -34.13 -25.47
C GLY A 240 -9.35 -33.00 -26.34
N ASP A 241 -9.12 -31.82 -25.76
CA ASP A 241 -8.56 -30.67 -26.46
C ASP A 241 -7.11 -30.91 -26.88
N VAL A 242 -6.31 -31.57 -26.03
CA VAL A 242 -4.94 -32.01 -26.34
C VAL A 242 -4.93 -32.89 -27.59
N ALA A 243 -5.84 -33.88 -27.67
CA ALA A 243 -5.93 -34.79 -28.80
C ALA A 243 -6.39 -34.08 -30.09
N VAL A 244 -7.41 -33.23 -30.00
CA VAL A 244 -7.92 -32.43 -31.14
C VAL A 244 -6.82 -31.55 -31.73
N ARG A 245 -5.94 -31.00 -30.89
CA ARG A 245 -4.82 -30.15 -31.31
C ARG A 245 -3.52 -30.90 -31.61
N GLY A 246 -3.49 -32.22 -31.41
CA GLY A 246 -2.31 -33.06 -31.62
C GLY A 246 -1.12 -32.71 -30.71
N LEU A 247 -1.38 -32.27 -29.47
CA LEU A 247 -0.31 -31.82 -28.57
C LEU A 247 0.38 -33.02 -27.89
N VAL A 248 1.70 -32.94 -27.77
CA VAL A 248 2.51 -33.93 -27.03
C VAL A 248 2.64 -33.49 -25.57
N VAL A 249 2.11 -34.28 -24.65
CA VAL A 249 2.19 -34.00 -23.21
C VAL A 249 3.27 -34.86 -22.56
N ARG A 250 4.17 -34.22 -21.79
CA ARG A 250 5.18 -34.89 -20.97
C ARG A 250 4.98 -34.47 -19.52
N THR A 251 4.97 -35.44 -18.62
CA THR A 251 4.80 -35.20 -17.18
C THR A 251 5.98 -35.75 -16.39
N ASP A 252 6.48 -34.98 -15.43
CA ASP A 252 7.42 -35.43 -14.38
C ASP A 252 6.80 -35.15 -13.01
N PRO A 253 5.76 -35.91 -12.59
CA PRO A 253 5.10 -35.69 -11.33
C PRO A 253 5.94 -36.27 -10.19
N ARG A 254 6.48 -35.43 -9.32
CA ARG A 254 7.06 -35.85 -8.04
C ARG A 254 6.14 -35.44 -6.89
N PRO A 255 6.19 -36.14 -5.74
CA PRO A 255 5.37 -35.79 -4.58
C PRO A 255 5.55 -34.31 -4.20
N ALA A 256 4.44 -33.58 -4.13
CA ALA A 256 4.43 -32.13 -3.92
C ALA A 256 3.20 -31.73 -3.09
N THR A 257 3.27 -31.99 -1.79
CA THR A 257 2.18 -31.70 -0.84
C THR A 257 2.31 -30.29 -0.26
N THR A 258 1.24 -29.50 -0.34
CA THR A 258 1.13 -28.17 0.29
C THR A 258 -0.07 -28.12 1.21
N ARG A 259 -0.11 -27.18 2.16
CA ARG A 259 -1.33 -26.88 2.91
C ARG A 259 -2.14 -25.78 2.24
N GLY A 260 -3.37 -26.08 1.85
CA GLY A 260 -4.21 -25.10 1.19
C GLY A 260 -5.67 -25.51 1.06
N ASN A 261 -6.42 -24.65 0.36
CA ASN A 261 -7.80 -24.93 0.00
C ASN A 261 -7.80 -25.70 -1.33
N GLU A 262 -8.16 -26.98 -1.29
CA GLU A 262 -8.13 -27.86 -2.47
C GLU A 262 -8.93 -27.30 -3.66
N PRO A 263 -10.18 -26.83 -3.53
CA PRO A 263 -10.90 -26.19 -4.64
C PRO A 263 -10.13 -25.04 -5.32
N LEU A 264 -9.48 -24.17 -4.54
CA LEU A 264 -8.70 -23.05 -5.09
C LEU A 264 -7.44 -23.53 -5.82
N LEU A 265 -6.70 -24.46 -5.22
CA LEU A 265 -5.50 -25.04 -5.81
C LEU A 265 -5.82 -25.83 -7.08
N ARG A 266 -6.91 -26.60 -7.08
CA ARG A 266 -7.43 -27.29 -8.27
C ARG A 266 -7.73 -26.29 -9.38
N ARG A 267 -8.42 -25.18 -9.07
CA ARG A 267 -8.72 -24.13 -10.06
C ARG A 267 -7.45 -23.44 -10.58
N MET A 268 -6.42 -23.26 -9.77
CA MET A 268 -5.12 -22.76 -10.21
C MET A 268 -4.47 -23.71 -11.22
N VAL A 269 -4.42 -25.02 -10.92
CA VAL A 269 -3.88 -26.04 -11.82
C VAL A 269 -4.67 -26.09 -13.13
N ALA A 270 -6.01 -26.10 -13.05
CA ALA A 270 -6.88 -26.07 -14.22
C ALA A 270 -6.58 -24.87 -15.12
N ASN A 271 -6.45 -23.66 -14.56
CA ASN A 271 -6.12 -22.46 -15.34
C ASN A 271 -4.76 -22.54 -16.03
N LEU A 272 -3.75 -23.15 -15.40
CA LEU A 272 -2.43 -23.34 -16.01
C LEU A 272 -2.50 -24.30 -17.20
N LEU A 273 -3.18 -25.44 -17.04
CA LEU A 273 -3.31 -26.44 -18.10
C LEU A 273 -4.20 -25.96 -19.24
N GLU A 274 -5.34 -25.32 -18.93
CA GLU A 274 -6.19 -24.69 -19.93
C GLU A 274 -5.43 -23.63 -20.73
N ASN A 275 -4.58 -22.82 -20.09
CA ASN A 275 -3.74 -21.85 -20.79
C ASN A 275 -2.68 -22.53 -21.66
N ALA A 276 -2.01 -23.57 -21.15
CA ALA A 276 -1.00 -24.34 -21.87
C ALA A 276 -1.58 -25.05 -23.10
N VAL A 277 -2.83 -25.49 -23.04
CA VAL A 277 -3.56 -26.04 -24.19
C VAL A 277 -4.03 -24.93 -25.12
N ARG A 278 -4.60 -23.84 -24.62
CA ARG A 278 -5.23 -22.79 -25.43
C ARG A 278 -4.23 -21.94 -26.22
N HIS A 279 -3.13 -21.55 -25.59
CA HIS A 279 -2.12 -20.68 -26.20
C HIS A 279 -1.00 -21.44 -26.91
N ASN A 280 -1.13 -22.76 -27.01
CA ASN A 280 -0.20 -23.59 -27.76
C ASN A 280 -0.29 -23.37 -29.27
N ARG A 281 0.71 -23.88 -29.99
CA ARG A 281 0.63 -24.11 -31.43
C ARG A 281 0.11 -25.53 -31.70
N ASP A 282 -0.57 -25.73 -32.84
CA ASP A 282 -1.03 -27.07 -33.23
C ASP A 282 0.18 -28.00 -33.45
N GLY A 283 0.08 -29.26 -33.01
CA GLY A 283 1.21 -30.19 -33.00
C GLY A 283 2.32 -29.82 -32.00
N GLY A 284 2.07 -28.86 -31.10
CA GLY A 284 3.01 -28.41 -30.08
C GLY A 284 3.19 -29.37 -28.92
N TRP A 285 3.79 -28.88 -27.84
CA TRP A 285 4.05 -29.67 -26.63
C TRP A 285 3.63 -28.96 -25.35
N ILE A 286 3.38 -29.75 -24.32
CA ILE A 286 3.14 -29.31 -22.93
C ILE A 286 4.03 -30.16 -22.02
N GLU A 287 4.78 -29.50 -21.15
CA GLU A 287 5.57 -30.14 -20.09
C GLU A 287 5.03 -29.71 -18.72
N VAL A 288 4.69 -30.69 -17.89
CA VAL A 288 4.21 -30.44 -16.52
C VAL A 288 5.11 -31.16 -15.54
N GLY A 289 5.68 -30.44 -14.58
CA GLY A 289 6.50 -31.00 -13.52
C GLY A 289 6.05 -30.49 -12.17
N CYS A 290 6.12 -31.34 -11.15
CA CYS A 290 5.97 -30.90 -9.77
C CYS A 290 7.01 -31.58 -8.87
N GLY A 291 7.36 -30.95 -7.76
CA GLY A 291 8.27 -31.53 -6.78
C GLY A 291 8.59 -30.60 -5.61
N THR A 292 9.43 -31.07 -4.70
CA THR A 292 9.95 -30.29 -3.57
C THR A 292 11.34 -29.73 -3.90
N GLY A 293 11.55 -28.44 -3.59
CA GLY A 293 12.88 -27.82 -3.60
C GLY A 293 13.37 -27.19 -4.92
N THR A 294 14.18 -26.12 -4.74
CA THR A 294 14.82 -25.18 -5.69
C THR A 294 13.88 -24.29 -6.52
N PRO A 295 13.98 -22.94 -6.37
CA PRO A 295 15.07 -22.21 -5.71
C PRO A 295 14.92 -22.01 -4.19
N GLY A 296 13.94 -22.63 -3.49
CA GLY A 296 13.77 -22.48 -2.03
C GLY A 296 13.04 -23.63 -1.32
N PRO A 297 12.82 -23.54 0.01
CA PRO A 297 12.00 -24.49 0.77
C PRO A 297 10.52 -24.33 0.39
N GLY A 298 9.93 -25.38 -0.15
CA GLY A 298 8.56 -25.35 -0.67
C GLY A 298 8.31 -26.41 -1.74
N VAL A 299 7.07 -26.47 -2.21
CA VAL A 299 6.67 -27.24 -3.39
C VAL A 299 6.62 -26.34 -4.61
N VAL A 300 7.03 -26.88 -5.76
CA VAL A 300 7.03 -26.17 -7.04
C VAL A 300 6.17 -26.93 -8.04
N LEU A 301 5.31 -26.20 -8.75
CA LEU A 301 4.60 -26.65 -9.94
C LEU A 301 5.11 -25.84 -11.14
N ARG A 302 5.61 -26.55 -12.15
CA ARG A 302 6.07 -26.01 -13.43
C ARG A 302 5.11 -26.46 -14.53
N VAL A 303 4.58 -25.52 -15.29
CA VAL A 303 3.84 -25.79 -16.52
C VAL A 303 4.47 -24.99 -17.65
N ALA A 304 5.07 -25.70 -18.61
CA ALA A 304 5.64 -25.12 -19.82
C ALA A 304 4.88 -25.60 -21.05
N SER A 305 4.75 -24.71 -22.03
CA SER A 305 4.10 -25.04 -23.29
C SER A 305 4.76 -24.29 -24.42
N SER A 306 4.80 -24.89 -25.62
CA SER A 306 5.12 -24.14 -26.82
C SER A 306 4.02 -23.14 -27.16
N GLY A 307 4.30 -22.20 -28.04
CA GLY A 307 3.32 -21.19 -28.42
C GLY A 307 3.95 -20.08 -29.26
N PRO A 308 3.24 -18.96 -29.45
CA PRO A 308 3.82 -17.80 -30.11
C PRO A 308 5.00 -17.24 -29.29
N GLU A 309 5.90 -16.53 -29.97
CA GLU A 309 6.98 -15.81 -29.31
C GLU A 309 6.44 -14.70 -28.42
N LEU A 310 6.97 -14.64 -27.20
CA LEU A 310 6.63 -13.64 -26.20
C LEU A 310 7.86 -12.80 -25.90
N ALA A 311 7.72 -11.48 -25.97
CA ALA A 311 8.77 -10.57 -25.51
C ALA A 311 8.93 -10.72 -23.99
N PRO A 312 10.15 -10.95 -23.46
CA PRO A 312 10.39 -11.13 -22.02
C PRO A 312 9.76 -10.01 -21.16
N ASP A 313 9.87 -8.76 -21.61
CA ASP A 313 9.33 -7.58 -20.91
C ASP A 313 7.79 -7.60 -20.74
N ARG A 314 7.09 -8.42 -21.52
CA ARG A 314 5.61 -8.51 -21.51
C ARG A 314 5.09 -9.67 -20.68
N VAL A 315 5.95 -10.59 -20.23
CA VAL A 315 5.53 -11.78 -19.51
C VAL A 315 4.94 -11.43 -18.15
N ALA A 316 5.52 -10.45 -17.44
CA ALA A 316 5.00 -9.97 -16.16
C ALA A 316 3.58 -9.38 -16.28
N GLU A 317 3.27 -8.73 -17.41
CA GLU A 317 1.96 -8.13 -17.66
C GLU A 317 0.85 -9.19 -17.86
N LEU A 318 1.20 -10.45 -18.17
CA LEU A 318 0.22 -11.52 -18.40
C LEU A 318 -0.55 -11.92 -17.12
N PHE A 319 -0.01 -11.59 -15.94
CA PHE A 319 -0.69 -11.81 -14.66
C PHE A 319 -1.72 -10.74 -14.31
N GLU A 320 -1.77 -9.62 -15.06
CA GLU A 320 -2.77 -8.58 -14.86
C GLU A 320 -4.14 -9.03 -15.36
N PRO A 321 -5.24 -8.80 -14.61
CA PRO A 321 -6.58 -9.18 -15.02
C PRO A 321 -6.96 -8.62 -16.39
N PHE A 322 -7.60 -9.44 -17.22
CA PHE A 322 -8.06 -9.11 -18.58
C PHE A 322 -6.94 -8.78 -19.58
N ARG A 323 -5.67 -8.95 -19.24
CA ARG A 323 -4.59 -8.85 -20.22
C ARG A 323 -4.61 -10.07 -21.15
N ARG A 324 -4.51 -9.79 -22.44
CA ARG A 324 -4.34 -10.78 -23.50
C ARG A 324 -3.01 -10.51 -24.21
N GLY A 325 -2.28 -11.57 -24.55
CA GLY A 325 -1.01 -11.46 -25.29
C GLY A 325 -1.19 -10.80 -26.67
N PRO A 326 -0.11 -10.26 -27.26
CA PRO A 326 -0.16 -9.41 -28.46
C PRO A 326 -0.78 -10.09 -29.70
N VAL A 327 -0.77 -11.43 -29.76
CA VAL A 327 -1.26 -12.23 -30.90
C VAL A 327 -2.77 -12.54 -30.83
N ALA A 328 -3.44 -12.30 -29.70
CA ALA A 328 -4.84 -12.72 -29.48
C ALA A 328 -5.90 -11.71 -29.99
N ARG A 329 -5.53 -10.75 -30.85
CA ARG A 329 -6.43 -9.67 -31.32
C ARG A 329 -7.42 -10.10 -32.41
N THR A 330 -7.35 -11.33 -32.92
CA THR A 330 -8.40 -11.91 -33.76
C THR A 330 -9.57 -12.35 -32.87
N ALA A 331 -10.79 -11.98 -33.29
CA ALA A 331 -12.05 -12.09 -32.53
C ALA A 331 -12.48 -13.53 -32.13
N HIS A 332 -11.62 -14.53 -32.32
CA HIS A 332 -11.91 -15.94 -32.08
C HIS A 332 -11.01 -16.59 -31.02
N THR A 333 -10.11 -15.84 -30.39
CA THR A 333 -9.34 -16.37 -29.25
C THR A 333 -10.25 -16.45 -28.03
N ARG A 334 -10.77 -17.65 -27.79
CA ARG A 334 -11.61 -18.05 -26.66
C ARG A 334 -10.85 -17.67 -25.35
N GLY A 335 -11.48 -17.04 -24.34
CA GLY A 335 -10.87 -16.81 -23.00
C GLY A 335 -11.05 -15.40 -22.41
N SER A 336 -11.27 -15.30 -21.10
CA SER A 336 -11.54 -14.05 -20.37
C SER A 336 -10.30 -13.20 -20.07
N GLY A 337 -9.09 -13.75 -20.20
CA GLY A 337 -7.86 -13.11 -19.73
C GLY A 337 -7.73 -13.08 -18.20
N LEU A 338 -8.51 -13.87 -17.47
CA LEU A 338 -8.46 -13.97 -16.01
C LEU A 338 -7.58 -15.13 -15.50
N GLY A 339 -7.19 -16.07 -16.38
CA GLY A 339 -6.56 -17.32 -15.96
C GLY A 339 -5.27 -17.12 -15.14
N LEU A 340 -4.31 -16.38 -15.67
CA LEU A 340 -3.05 -16.14 -14.97
C LEU A 340 -3.22 -15.20 -13.76
N SER A 341 -4.14 -14.23 -13.80
CA SER A 341 -4.46 -13.43 -12.61
C SER A 341 -5.04 -14.28 -11.49
N ILE A 342 -5.86 -15.30 -11.81
CA ILE A 342 -6.36 -16.28 -10.83
C ILE A 342 -5.20 -17.08 -10.26
N VAL A 343 -4.28 -17.57 -11.10
CA VAL A 343 -3.10 -18.30 -10.64
C VAL A 343 -2.30 -17.46 -9.64
N ARG A 344 -2.02 -16.19 -9.97
CA ARG A 344 -1.34 -15.25 -9.06
C ARG A 344 -2.10 -15.07 -7.76
N SER A 345 -3.39 -14.78 -7.83
CA SER A 345 -4.20 -14.49 -6.64
C SER A 345 -4.32 -15.71 -5.71
N VAL A 346 -4.53 -16.90 -6.27
CA VAL A 346 -4.54 -18.16 -5.49
C VAL A 346 -3.17 -18.43 -4.89
N THR A 347 -2.08 -18.30 -5.65
CA THR A 347 -0.72 -18.54 -5.17
C THR A 347 -0.38 -17.61 -3.99
N THR A 348 -0.64 -16.30 -4.15
CA THR A 348 -0.41 -15.31 -3.10
C THR A 348 -1.26 -15.58 -1.86
N ALA A 349 -2.54 -15.94 -2.01
CA ALA A 349 -3.42 -16.26 -0.88
C ALA A 349 -2.93 -17.47 -0.05
N HIS A 350 -2.15 -18.36 -0.67
CA HIS A 350 -1.51 -19.50 -0.03
C HIS A 350 -0.12 -19.19 0.56
N GLY A 351 0.38 -17.97 0.41
CA GLY A 351 1.71 -17.56 0.87
C GLY A 351 2.84 -17.96 -0.07
N GLY A 352 2.51 -18.27 -1.32
CA GLY A 352 3.47 -18.63 -2.36
C GLY A 352 3.89 -17.46 -3.25
N ALA A 353 4.70 -17.79 -4.26
CA ALA A 353 5.10 -16.88 -5.32
C ALA A 353 4.89 -17.53 -6.69
N VAL A 354 4.50 -16.74 -7.69
CA VAL A 354 4.40 -17.18 -9.08
C VAL A 354 5.29 -16.33 -9.97
N HIS A 355 5.97 -16.96 -10.91
CA HIS A 355 6.74 -16.31 -11.97
C HIS A 355 6.45 -16.98 -13.31
N ALA A 356 6.67 -16.27 -14.41
CA ALA A 356 6.61 -16.84 -15.73
C ALA A 356 7.74 -16.30 -16.61
N GLU A 357 8.20 -17.15 -17.52
CA GLU A 357 9.31 -16.89 -18.42
C GLU A 357 8.92 -17.27 -19.86
N ALA A 358 9.46 -16.54 -20.83
CA ALA A 358 9.30 -16.89 -22.23
C ALA A 358 10.19 -18.09 -22.58
N VAL A 359 9.64 -19.09 -23.27
CA VAL A 359 10.40 -20.26 -23.69
C VAL A 359 11.20 -19.93 -24.96
N PRO A 360 12.51 -20.23 -25.03
CA PRO A 360 13.29 -20.09 -26.26
C PRO A 360 12.64 -20.84 -27.43
N GLY A 361 12.37 -20.14 -28.53
CA GLY A 361 11.66 -20.70 -29.69
C GLY A 361 10.12 -20.63 -29.59
N GLY A 362 9.59 -19.89 -28.61
CA GLY A 362 8.19 -19.55 -28.49
C GLY A 362 7.42 -20.41 -27.47
N GLY A 363 6.56 -19.75 -26.69
CA GLY A 363 5.84 -20.37 -25.59
C GLY A 363 6.00 -19.66 -24.25
N LEU A 364 5.39 -20.24 -23.23
CA LEU A 364 5.35 -19.72 -21.87
C LEU A 364 5.63 -20.85 -20.88
N GLU A 365 6.48 -20.55 -19.92
CA GLU A 365 6.76 -21.39 -18.76
C GLU A 365 6.31 -20.67 -17.50
N VAL A 366 5.49 -21.32 -16.67
CA VAL A 366 4.97 -20.75 -15.43
C VAL A 366 5.42 -21.62 -14.26
N HIS A 367 6.00 -20.97 -13.26
CA HIS A 367 6.44 -21.57 -12.00
C HIS A 367 5.58 -21.06 -10.85
N VAL A 368 4.92 -21.97 -10.16
CA VAL A 368 4.20 -21.69 -8.91
C VAL A 368 4.98 -22.34 -7.77
N ALA A 369 5.43 -21.54 -6.81
CA ALA A 369 6.05 -21.99 -5.58
C ALA A 369 5.09 -21.79 -4.41
N LEU A 370 4.82 -22.83 -3.63
CA LEU A 370 3.98 -22.80 -2.43
C LEU A 370 4.76 -23.30 -1.20
N PRO A 371 4.41 -22.86 0.01
CA PRO A 371 4.99 -23.41 1.24
C PRO A 371 4.75 -24.93 1.36
N ASP A 372 5.74 -25.67 1.81
CA ASP A 372 5.61 -27.10 2.08
C ASP A 372 4.84 -27.33 3.40
N ASP A 373 4.13 -28.46 3.52
CA ASP A 373 3.41 -28.88 4.73
C ASP A 373 4.32 -28.98 5.96
N SER A 374 5.63 -29.21 5.74
CA SER A 374 6.66 -29.22 6.79
C SER A 374 7.04 -27.83 7.33
N THR A 375 6.65 -26.73 6.66
CA THR A 375 7.10 -25.36 6.96
C THR A 375 6.02 -24.39 7.44
N ALA A 376 4.82 -24.87 7.77
CA ALA A 376 3.78 -24.01 8.33
C ALA A 376 4.27 -23.37 9.65
N PRO A 377 4.28 -22.04 9.80
CA PRO A 377 4.62 -21.42 11.07
C PRO A 377 3.60 -21.85 12.12
N GLU A 378 4.08 -22.37 13.25
CA GLU A 378 3.23 -22.65 14.41
C GLU A 378 2.42 -21.39 14.75
N PRO A 379 1.10 -21.50 14.99
CA PRO A 379 0.34 -20.37 15.51
C PRO A 379 0.97 -19.94 16.84
N SER A 380 1.50 -18.72 16.89
CA SER A 380 2.10 -18.13 18.09
C SER A 380 1.20 -18.38 19.29
N GLY A 381 1.75 -19.07 20.29
CA GLY A 381 1.03 -19.67 21.41
C GLY A 381 -0.04 -18.79 22.03
N GLY A 382 -1.28 -19.28 21.98
CA GLY A 382 -2.32 -18.83 22.89
C GLY A 382 -1.90 -19.17 24.33
N ALA A 383 -1.84 -18.14 25.17
CA ALA A 383 -1.59 -18.29 26.61
C ALA A 383 -2.56 -19.31 27.23
N PRO A 384 -2.13 -20.13 28.20
CA PRO A 384 -3.00 -21.10 28.82
C PRO A 384 -4.12 -20.36 29.56
N VAL A 385 -5.36 -20.70 29.22
CA VAL A 385 -6.54 -20.32 30.00
C VAL A 385 -6.40 -20.99 31.36
N ILE A 386 -6.02 -20.20 32.38
CA ILE A 386 -6.08 -20.61 33.77
C ILE A 386 -7.57 -20.62 34.14
N ALA A 387 -8.12 -21.82 34.32
CA ALA A 387 -9.42 -22.01 34.94
C ALA A 387 -9.39 -21.50 36.39
N ARG A 388 -10.35 -20.65 36.74
CA ARG A 388 -10.84 -20.45 38.10
C ARG A 388 -12.34 -20.29 38.10
#